data_AF-A0AAU2HZW0-F1
#
_entry.id   AF-A0AAU2HZW0-F1
#
_cell.length_a   1.000
_cell.length_b   1.000
_cell.length_c   1.000
_cell.angle_alpha   90.00
_cell.angle_beta   90.00
_cell.angle_gamma   90.00
#
_symmetry.space_group_name_H-M   'P 1'
#
loop_
_entity.id
_entity.type
_entity.pdbx_description
1 polymer ?
#
loop_
_entity_poly.entity_id
_entity_poly.type
_entity_poly.pdbx_seq_one_letter_code
_entity_poly.pdbx_strand_id
1 'polypeptide(L)'
;MEPLGVDAQMRLHVLCESPAWRTQLQLIGKPVLTRINEIVPEARLTGLLAHMRPRILVLVVATDNFADEQLVSDVLLETCYDVIEAFGPEHQVALKVLGESAFDHHVGRWAAAHTSATAGVSAPLYGMVHLPDHAEHGEGATWVRDRSVIAEGPQLCLAFCAPGAPLPAITQLATGAGIPVRRLRREGPVAELSPVRTTETAGEAGTVADVRQRIAPR
;
A
#
# COMPACT_ATOMS: atom_id res chain seq x y z
N MET A 1 -17.48 -7.54 7.75
CA MET A 1 -17.08 -7.17 9.13
C MET A 1 -16.90 -8.44 9.94
N GLU A 2 -15.94 -8.47 10.85
CA GLU A 2 -15.58 -9.68 11.61
C GLU A 2 -15.42 -9.37 13.11
N PRO A 3 -16.04 -10.14 14.03
CA PRO A 3 -15.80 -9.97 15.46
C PRO A 3 -14.42 -10.53 15.85
N LEU A 4 -13.62 -9.71 16.55
CA LEU A 4 -12.28 -10.10 17.00
C LEU A 4 -12.27 -10.67 18.43
N GLY A 5 -13.35 -10.45 19.19
CA GLY A 5 -13.48 -10.90 20.57
C GLY A 5 -13.87 -9.78 21.53
N VAL A 6 -13.81 -10.08 22.82
CA VAL A 6 -14.15 -9.16 23.91
C VAL A 6 -12.93 -8.97 24.80
N ASP A 7 -12.63 -7.73 25.15
CA ASP A 7 -11.50 -7.42 26.05
C ASP A 7 -11.85 -7.51 27.54
N ALA A 8 -10.85 -7.30 28.40
CA ALA A 8 -11.02 -7.34 29.85
C ALA A 8 -11.97 -6.26 30.41
N GLN A 9 -12.30 -5.23 29.62
CA GLN A 9 -13.24 -4.19 29.98
C GLN A 9 -14.66 -4.48 29.45
N MET A 10 -14.89 -5.68 28.90
CA MET A 10 -16.14 -6.10 28.28
C MET A 10 -16.50 -5.29 27.03
N ARG A 11 -15.51 -4.82 26.26
CA ARG A 11 -15.73 -4.14 24.98
C ARG A 11 -15.63 -5.13 23.84
N LEU A 12 -16.58 -5.10 22.91
CA LEU A 12 -16.57 -5.91 21.70
C LEU A 12 -15.65 -5.27 20.65
N HIS A 13 -14.64 -6.01 20.20
CA HIS A 13 -13.76 -5.60 19.11
C HIS A 13 -14.32 -6.12 17.78
N VAL A 14 -14.48 -5.24 16.81
CA VAL A 14 -14.98 -5.58 15.47
C VAL A 14 -14.01 -5.06 14.43
N LEU A 15 -13.54 -5.92 13.54
CA LEU A 15 -12.78 -5.56 12.36
C LEU A 15 -13.72 -5.11 11.24
N CYS A 16 -13.55 -3.86 10.83
CA CYS A 16 -14.26 -3.24 9.72
C CYS A 16 -13.44 -3.37 8.43
N GLU A 17 -14.12 -3.68 7.33
CA GLU A 17 -13.51 -3.82 6.01
C GLU A 17 -13.33 -2.48 5.30
N SER A 18 -14.09 -1.46 5.70
CA SER A 18 -14.05 -0.14 5.09
C SER A 18 -14.24 0.99 6.12
N PRO A 19 -13.75 2.20 5.83
CA PRO A 19 -14.02 3.38 6.65
C PRO A 19 -15.52 3.66 6.82
N ALA A 20 -16.34 3.41 5.78
CA ALA A 20 -17.78 3.58 5.84
C ALA A 20 -18.41 2.65 6.89
N TRP A 21 -18.01 1.36 6.93
CA TRP A 21 -18.46 0.42 7.95
C TRP A 21 -18.02 0.84 9.35
N ARG A 22 -16.78 1.31 9.50
CA ARG A 22 -16.29 1.84 10.79
C ARG A 22 -17.15 3.00 11.27
N THR A 23 -17.39 3.99 10.41
CA THR A 23 -18.23 5.15 10.73
C THR A 23 -19.65 4.73 11.07
N GLN A 24 -20.26 3.87 10.26
CA GLN A 24 -21.60 3.36 10.53
C GLN A 24 -21.66 2.64 11.88
N LEU A 25 -20.71 1.76 12.17
CA LEU A 25 -20.66 1.00 13.41
C LEU A 25 -20.43 1.90 14.65
N GLN A 26 -19.68 3.00 14.49
CA GLN A 26 -19.57 4.03 15.52
C GLN A 26 -20.90 4.75 15.77
N LEU A 27 -21.66 5.04 14.72
CA LEU A 27 -22.97 5.70 14.83
C LEU A 27 -24.03 4.79 15.47
N ILE A 28 -24.04 3.49 15.12
CA ILE A 28 -25.04 2.53 15.60
C ILE A 28 -24.57 1.69 16.79
N GLY A 29 -23.37 1.95 17.31
CA GLY A 29 -22.71 1.07 18.28
C GLY A 29 -23.52 0.84 19.54
N LYS A 30 -24.11 1.90 20.11
CA LYS A 30 -24.93 1.79 21.33
C LYS A 30 -26.21 0.96 21.10
N PRO A 31 -27.06 1.23 20.07
CA PRO A 31 -28.17 0.35 19.73
C PRO A 31 -27.77 -1.12 19.51
N VAL A 32 -26.64 -1.35 18.81
CA VAL A 32 -26.13 -2.72 18.57
C VAL A 32 -25.76 -3.40 19.88
N LEU A 33 -25.03 -2.72 20.77
CA LEU A 33 -24.65 -3.27 22.09
C LEU A 33 -25.86 -3.59 22.96
N THR A 34 -26.85 -2.69 23.01
CA THR A 34 -28.10 -2.94 23.73
C THR A 34 -28.75 -4.23 23.21
N ARG A 35 -28.85 -4.37 21.89
CA ARG A 35 -29.48 -5.54 21.28
C ARG A 35 -28.70 -6.82 21.54
N ILE A 36 -27.37 -6.78 21.52
CA ILE A 36 -26.53 -7.94 21.84
C ILE A 36 -26.74 -8.34 23.30
N ASN A 37 -26.72 -7.40 24.24
CA ASN A 37 -26.92 -7.70 25.67
C ASN A 37 -28.35 -8.18 25.99
N GLU A 38 -29.35 -7.82 25.19
CA GLU A 38 -30.70 -8.40 25.30
C GLU A 38 -30.74 -9.87 24.87
N ILE A 39 -30.00 -10.22 23.81
CA ILE A 39 -29.97 -11.59 23.25
C ILE A 39 -29.03 -12.49 24.05
N VAL A 40 -27.92 -11.94 24.54
CA VAL A 40 -26.86 -12.65 25.29
C VAL A 40 -26.57 -11.87 26.59
N PRO A 41 -27.42 -11.98 27.63
CA PRO A 41 -27.30 -11.19 28.85
C PRO A 41 -25.98 -11.39 29.62
N GLU A 42 -25.40 -12.58 29.52
CA GLU A 42 -24.10 -12.92 30.11
C GLU A 42 -22.93 -12.18 29.46
N ALA A 43 -23.08 -11.67 28.23
CA ALA A 43 -22.01 -10.95 27.53
C ALA A 43 -21.68 -9.60 28.19
N ARG A 44 -22.65 -8.95 28.84
CA ARG A 44 -22.49 -7.70 29.62
C ARG A 44 -21.57 -6.67 28.96
N LEU A 45 -21.73 -6.49 27.64
CA LEU A 45 -20.85 -5.64 26.85
C LEU A 45 -21.01 -4.18 27.26
N THR A 46 -19.91 -3.50 27.51
CA THR A 46 -19.85 -2.10 27.97
C THR A 46 -19.51 -1.13 26.85
N GLY A 47 -18.99 -1.62 25.72
CA GLY A 47 -18.54 -0.79 24.62
C GLY A 47 -18.27 -1.58 23.35
N LEU A 48 -18.08 -0.84 22.25
CA LEU A 48 -17.77 -1.40 20.93
C LEU A 48 -16.58 -0.62 20.36
N LEU A 49 -15.57 -1.36 19.89
CA LEU A 49 -14.38 -0.80 19.26
C LEU A 49 -14.28 -1.31 17.83
N ALA A 50 -14.41 -0.38 16.88
CA ALA A 50 -14.27 -0.64 15.46
C ALA A 50 -12.81 -0.45 15.03
N HIS A 51 -12.17 -1.53 14.60
CA HIS A 51 -10.80 -1.58 14.12
C HIS A 51 -10.78 -1.62 12.60
N MET A 52 -9.76 -1.03 12.01
CA MET A 52 -9.40 -1.26 10.60
C MET A 52 -8.11 -2.06 10.60
N ARG A 53 -7.91 -2.89 9.58
CA ARG A 53 -6.58 -3.47 9.36
C ARG A 53 -5.58 -2.34 9.15
N PRO A 54 -4.39 -2.38 9.79
CA PRO A 54 -3.34 -1.44 9.47
C PRO A 54 -2.99 -1.55 7.98
N ARG A 55 -2.73 -0.41 7.34
CA ARG A 55 -2.52 -0.32 5.90
C ARG A 55 -1.09 0.10 5.61
N ILE A 56 -0.42 -0.66 4.75
CA ILE A 56 0.86 -0.31 4.14
C ILE A 56 0.56 0.23 2.74
N LEU A 57 0.76 1.53 2.56
CA LEU A 57 0.58 2.27 1.32
C LEU A 57 1.88 2.24 0.52
N VAL A 58 1.83 1.63 -0.66
CA VAL A 58 2.95 1.54 -1.60
C VAL A 58 2.65 2.46 -2.78
N LEU A 59 3.48 3.48 -2.98
CA LEU A 59 3.45 4.32 -4.17
C LEU A 59 4.10 3.57 -5.33
N VAL A 60 3.39 3.45 -6.45
CA VAL A 60 3.84 2.76 -7.65
C VAL A 60 3.86 3.75 -8.79
N VAL A 61 5.04 4.00 -9.34
CA VAL A 61 5.26 5.01 -10.39
C VAL A 61 6.16 4.46 -11.49
N ALA A 62 6.00 4.99 -12.70
CA ALA A 62 6.81 4.59 -13.83
C ALA A 62 7.28 5.79 -14.66
N THR A 63 8.35 5.60 -15.41
CA THR A 63 8.74 6.51 -16.50
C THR A 63 7.80 6.36 -17.68
N ASP A 64 7.66 7.43 -18.47
CA ASP A 64 6.89 7.41 -19.71
C ASP A 64 7.34 6.23 -20.60
N ASN A 65 6.38 5.41 -21.02
CA ASN A 65 6.56 4.21 -21.85
C ASN A 65 7.15 2.96 -21.17
N PHE A 66 7.15 2.86 -19.84
CA PHE A 66 7.44 1.57 -19.20
C PHE A 66 6.37 0.54 -19.58
N ALA A 67 6.77 -0.59 -20.17
CA ALA A 67 5.85 -1.57 -20.75
C ALA A 67 6.06 -3.02 -20.29
N ASP A 68 6.99 -3.29 -19.37
CA ASP A 68 7.27 -4.65 -18.90
C ASP A 68 6.24 -5.10 -17.86
N GLU A 69 5.06 -5.49 -18.33
CA GLU A 69 3.93 -5.92 -17.50
C GLU A 69 4.26 -7.12 -16.58
N GLN A 70 5.19 -7.99 -17.01
CA GLN A 70 5.63 -9.14 -16.23
C GLN A 70 6.47 -8.68 -15.04
N LEU A 71 7.45 -7.80 -15.25
CA LEU A 71 8.25 -7.26 -14.16
C LEU A 71 7.38 -6.52 -13.14
N VAL A 72 6.37 -5.77 -13.59
CA VAL A 72 5.40 -5.14 -12.68
C VAL A 72 4.71 -6.17 -11.82
N SER A 73 4.18 -7.23 -12.44
CA SER A 73 3.43 -8.26 -11.73
C SER A 73 4.29 -9.00 -10.71
N ASP A 74 5.52 -9.36 -11.09
CA ASP A 74 6.45 -10.08 -10.22
C ASP A 74 6.85 -9.23 -9.00
N VAL A 75 7.21 -7.95 -9.23
CA VAL A 75 7.62 -7.06 -8.13
C VAL A 75 6.44 -6.71 -7.22
N LEU A 76 5.24 -6.50 -7.76
CA LEU A 76 4.06 -6.25 -6.92
C LEU A 76 3.75 -7.47 -6.04
N LEU A 77 3.84 -8.68 -6.59
CA LEU A 77 3.65 -9.91 -5.82
C LEU A 77 4.75 -10.10 -4.76
N GLU A 78 6.02 -9.92 -5.12
CA GLU A 78 7.17 -9.95 -4.20
C GLU A 78 6.97 -8.95 -3.05
N THR A 79 6.64 -7.70 -3.37
CA THR A 79 6.40 -6.64 -2.37
C THR A 79 5.29 -7.03 -1.41
N CYS A 80 4.26 -7.72 -1.88
CA CYS A 80 3.17 -8.16 -1.02
C CYS A 80 3.62 -9.29 -0.07
N TYR A 81 4.43 -10.23 -0.55
CA TYR A 81 5.03 -11.24 0.32
C TYR A 81 5.96 -10.62 1.35
N ASP A 82 6.80 -9.67 0.94
CA ASP A 82 7.68 -8.94 1.85
C ASP A 82 6.89 -8.22 2.94
N VAL A 83 5.76 -7.59 2.61
CA VAL A 83 4.91 -6.93 3.61
C VAL A 83 4.28 -7.94 4.56
N ILE A 84 3.80 -9.08 4.07
CA ILE A 84 3.24 -10.14 4.92
C ILE A 84 4.31 -10.71 5.85
N GLU A 85 5.52 -10.96 5.35
CA GLU A 85 6.64 -11.44 6.15
C GLU A 85 7.10 -10.39 7.18
N ALA A 86 7.10 -9.12 6.79
CA ALA A 86 7.58 -8.03 7.62
C ALA A 86 6.58 -7.63 8.72
N PHE A 87 5.30 -7.54 8.39
CA PHE A 87 4.27 -6.94 9.25
C PHE A 87 3.20 -7.93 9.69
N GLY A 88 3.09 -9.10 9.06
CA GLY A 88 2.06 -10.08 9.34
C GLY A 88 0.87 -10.00 8.36
N PRO A 89 0.10 -11.10 8.23
CA PRO A 89 -1.01 -11.23 7.27
C PRO A 89 -2.22 -10.34 7.60
N GLU A 90 -2.28 -9.76 8.79
CA GLU A 90 -3.32 -8.81 9.22
C GLU A 90 -3.18 -7.42 8.58
N HIS A 91 -2.02 -7.12 7.99
CA HIS A 91 -1.78 -5.84 7.30
C HIS A 91 -2.34 -5.86 5.88
N GLN A 92 -2.94 -4.75 5.46
CA GLN A 92 -3.40 -4.56 4.08
C GLN A 92 -2.31 -3.86 3.27
N VAL A 93 -1.94 -4.43 2.13
CA VAL A 93 -1.10 -3.75 1.13
C VAL A 93 -2.00 -2.99 0.20
N ALA A 94 -1.76 -1.69 0.05
CA ALA A 94 -2.55 -0.88 -0.84
C ALA A 94 -1.67 -0.09 -1.78
N LEU A 95 -2.01 -0.15 -3.07
CA LEU A 95 -1.21 0.42 -4.14
C LEU A 95 -1.76 1.80 -4.49
N LYS A 96 -0.88 2.78 -4.53
CA LYS A 96 -1.17 4.14 -4.97
C LYS A 96 -0.52 4.35 -6.32
N VAL A 97 -1.31 4.69 -7.32
CA VAL A 97 -0.87 5.08 -8.67
C VAL A 97 -1.36 6.49 -8.98
N LEU A 98 -0.80 7.12 -10.00
CA LEU A 98 -1.17 8.49 -10.39
C LEU A 98 -2.43 8.53 -11.26
N GLY A 99 -2.74 7.43 -11.95
CA GLY A 99 -4.03 7.18 -12.58
C GLY A 99 -4.18 7.69 -14.02
N GLU A 100 -3.07 8.01 -14.70
CA GLU A 100 -3.10 8.71 -15.99
C GLU A 100 -2.48 7.90 -17.14
N SER A 101 -1.77 6.82 -16.84
CA SER A 101 -1.00 6.05 -17.83
C SER A 101 -1.52 4.62 -18.05
N ALA A 102 -1.15 4.03 -19.19
CA ALA A 102 -1.37 2.60 -19.45
C ALA A 102 -0.74 1.71 -18.37
N PHE A 103 0.39 2.16 -17.79
CA PHE A 103 1.03 1.53 -16.64
C PHE A 103 0.12 1.56 -15.40
N ASP A 104 -0.48 2.70 -15.07
CA ASP A 104 -1.40 2.82 -13.93
C ASP A 104 -2.62 1.92 -14.09
N HIS A 105 -3.17 1.85 -15.32
CA HIS A 105 -4.26 0.94 -15.64
C HIS A 105 -3.85 -0.53 -15.50
N HIS A 106 -2.62 -0.90 -15.88
CA HIS A 106 -2.10 -2.25 -15.68
C HIS A 106 -2.01 -2.62 -14.20
N VAL A 107 -1.40 -1.76 -13.38
CA VAL A 107 -1.33 -1.95 -11.92
C VAL A 107 -2.73 -2.08 -11.32
N GLY A 108 -3.70 -1.32 -11.82
CA GLY A 108 -5.09 -1.43 -11.39
C GLY A 108 -5.78 -2.73 -11.73
N ARG A 109 -5.62 -3.20 -12.97
CA ARG A 109 -6.14 -4.53 -13.37
C ARG A 109 -5.51 -5.63 -12.53
N TRP A 110 -4.20 -5.54 -12.29
CA TRP A 110 -3.49 -6.49 -11.44
C TRP A 110 -4.07 -6.51 -10.02
N ALA A 111 -4.25 -5.35 -9.38
CA ALA A 111 -4.79 -5.24 -8.03
C ALA A 111 -6.24 -5.76 -7.93
N ALA A 112 -7.07 -5.44 -8.93
CA ALA A 112 -8.45 -5.92 -8.99
C ALA A 112 -8.52 -7.45 -9.12
N ALA A 113 -7.71 -8.03 -10.01
CA ALA A 113 -7.65 -9.48 -10.21
C ALA A 113 -7.24 -10.23 -8.94
N HIS A 114 -6.25 -9.72 -8.21
CA HIS A 114 -5.78 -10.35 -6.97
C HIS A 114 -6.78 -10.18 -5.82
N THR A 115 -7.46 -9.03 -5.72
CA THR A 115 -8.54 -8.84 -4.74
C THR A 115 -9.69 -9.81 -4.97
N SER A 116 -10.10 -10.01 -6.23
CA SER A 116 -11.17 -10.95 -6.56
C SER A 116 -10.76 -12.41 -6.29
N ALA A 117 -9.51 -12.78 -6.59
CA ALA A 117 -9.00 -14.12 -6.33
C ALA A 117 -8.91 -14.45 -4.82
N THR A 118 -8.74 -13.44 -3.98
CA THR A 118 -8.61 -13.61 -2.53
C THR A 118 -9.90 -13.34 -1.75
N ALA A 119 -11.02 -13.07 -2.43
CA ALA A 119 -12.30 -12.83 -1.78
C ALA A 119 -12.76 -14.06 -0.98
N GLY A 120 -12.64 -14.01 0.35
CA GLY A 120 -12.98 -15.09 1.27
C GLY A 120 -11.79 -15.64 2.08
N VAL A 121 -10.56 -15.27 1.72
CA VAL A 121 -9.37 -15.52 2.54
C VAL A 121 -9.02 -14.22 3.25
N SER A 122 -8.53 -14.29 4.49
CA SER A 122 -7.96 -13.17 5.25
C SER A 122 -6.65 -12.68 4.59
N ALA A 123 -6.72 -12.32 3.32
CA ALA A 123 -5.62 -11.93 2.46
C ALA A 123 -5.58 -10.40 2.34
N PRO A 124 -4.42 -9.81 2.02
CA PRO A 124 -4.29 -8.37 1.88
C PRO A 124 -5.28 -7.84 0.84
N LEU A 125 -6.07 -6.84 1.25
CA LEU A 125 -7.00 -6.14 0.38
C LEU A 125 -6.21 -5.13 -0.46
N TYR A 126 -6.12 -5.37 -1.76
CA TYR A 126 -5.44 -4.50 -2.71
C TYR A 126 -6.36 -3.32 -3.08
N GLY A 127 -6.23 -2.21 -2.36
CA GLY A 127 -7.01 -1.00 -2.65
C GLY A 127 -6.22 -0.02 -3.53
N MET A 128 -6.72 0.28 -4.73
CA MET A 128 -6.27 1.47 -5.46
C MET A 128 -6.91 2.70 -4.84
N VAL A 129 -6.12 3.74 -4.56
CA VAL A 129 -6.66 5.06 -4.22
C VAL A 129 -6.41 5.99 -5.40
N HIS A 130 -7.43 6.17 -6.23
CA HIS A 130 -7.44 7.23 -7.21
C HIS A 130 -7.37 8.58 -6.49
N LEU A 131 -6.52 9.49 -6.99
CA LEU A 131 -6.61 10.89 -6.58
C LEU A 131 -7.93 11.46 -7.11
N PRO A 132 -8.57 12.37 -6.36
CA PRO A 132 -9.66 13.14 -6.91
C PRO A 132 -9.18 13.87 -8.17
N ASP A 133 -9.99 13.80 -9.22
CA ASP A 133 -9.74 14.45 -10.49
C ASP A 133 -9.63 15.96 -10.27
N HIS A 134 -8.41 16.46 -10.12
CA HIS A 134 -8.15 17.89 -10.02
C HIS A 134 -8.24 18.43 -11.44
N ALA A 135 -9.44 18.90 -11.82
CA ALA A 135 -9.79 19.41 -13.15
C ALA A 135 -8.94 20.60 -13.66
N GLU A 136 -7.89 21.01 -12.95
CA GLU A 136 -7.01 22.11 -13.35
C GLU A 136 -5.89 21.57 -14.23
N HIS A 137 -6.06 21.65 -15.55
CA HIS A 137 -4.99 21.35 -16.50
C HIS A 137 -4.00 22.53 -16.54
N GLY A 138 -3.02 22.53 -15.63
CA GLY A 138 -1.94 23.52 -15.60
C GLY A 138 -0.66 22.98 -14.96
N GLU A 139 0.50 23.60 -15.23
CA GLU A 139 1.82 23.18 -14.71
C GLU A 139 1.88 23.07 -13.15
N GLY A 140 0.93 23.68 -12.43
CA GLY A 140 0.81 23.54 -10.97
C GLY A 140 0.06 22.29 -10.49
N ALA A 141 -0.78 21.68 -11.33
CA ALA A 141 -1.66 20.60 -10.89
C ALA A 141 -0.91 19.29 -10.64
N THR A 142 0.08 18.97 -11.47
CA THR A 142 0.99 17.83 -11.25
C THR A 142 1.71 17.95 -9.92
N TRP A 143 2.21 19.15 -9.57
CA TRP A 143 2.91 19.37 -8.31
C TRP A 143 1.98 19.27 -7.09
N VAL A 144 0.78 19.85 -7.16
CA VAL A 144 -0.22 19.76 -6.08
C VAL A 144 -0.64 18.30 -5.86
N ARG A 145 -0.90 17.58 -6.96
CA ARG A 145 -1.25 16.16 -6.93
C ARG A 145 -0.13 15.33 -6.31
N ASP A 146 1.10 15.47 -6.79
CA ASP A 146 2.24 14.70 -6.31
C ASP A 146 2.49 14.97 -4.81
N ARG A 147 2.37 16.22 -4.35
CA ARG A 147 2.43 16.54 -2.91
C ARG A 147 1.30 15.93 -2.11
N SER A 148 0.08 15.90 -2.64
CA SER A 148 -1.06 15.26 -1.99
C SER A 148 -0.80 13.76 -1.80
N VAL A 149 -0.27 13.09 -2.83
CA VAL A 149 0.14 11.67 -2.75
C VAL A 149 1.18 11.42 -1.68
N ILE A 150 2.21 12.27 -1.61
CA ILE A 150 3.27 12.14 -0.60
C ILE A 150 2.74 12.46 0.81
N ALA A 151 1.82 13.41 0.95
CA ALA A 151 1.20 13.77 2.22
C ALA A 151 0.33 12.64 2.81
N GLU A 152 -0.17 11.71 1.98
CA GLU A 152 -0.84 10.49 2.46
C GLU A 152 0.13 9.53 3.19
N GLY A 153 1.45 9.77 3.10
CA GLY A 153 2.49 9.05 3.84
C GLY A 153 2.71 7.62 3.36
N PRO A 154 2.99 7.38 2.05
CA PRO A 154 3.36 6.04 1.59
C PRO A 154 4.64 5.56 2.27
N GLN A 155 4.70 4.29 2.62
CA GLN A 155 5.83 3.68 3.33
C GLN A 155 6.93 3.21 2.37
N LEU A 156 6.61 3.06 1.09
CA LEU A 156 7.52 2.59 0.05
C LEU A 156 7.13 3.20 -1.30
N CYS A 157 8.12 3.56 -2.11
CA CYS A 157 7.94 3.98 -3.50
C CYS A 157 8.65 3.01 -4.45
N LEU A 158 7.89 2.34 -5.31
CA LEU A 158 8.38 1.47 -6.39
C LEU A 158 8.45 2.29 -7.69
N ALA A 159 9.66 2.49 -8.20
CA ALA A 159 9.91 3.32 -9.38
C ALA A 159 10.38 2.48 -10.57
N PHE A 160 9.45 2.17 -11.48
CA PHE A 160 9.72 1.40 -12.70
C PHE A 160 10.30 2.30 -13.79
N CYS A 161 11.50 1.99 -14.24
CA CYS A 161 12.24 2.83 -15.18
C CYS A 161 12.61 2.05 -16.42
N ALA A 162 12.38 2.64 -17.59
CA ALA A 162 12.96 2.16 -18.82
C ALA A 162 14.51 2.22 -18.74
N PRO A 163 15.24 1.36 -19.50
CA PRO A 163 16.69 1.42 -19.54
C PRO A 163 17.20 2.81 -19.92
N GLY A 164 18.08 3.39 -19.09
CA GLY A 164 18.66 4.72 -19.32
C GLY A 164 17.73 5.90 -18.99
N ALA A 165 16.45 5.66 -18.69
CA ALA A 165 15.54 6.74 -18.32
C ALA A 165 15.86 7.33 -16.94
N PRO A 166 15.63 8.64 -16.72
CA PRO A 166 15.69 9.23 -15.38
C PRO A 166 14.58 8.66 -14.48
N LEU A 167 14.72 8.82 -13.15
CA LEU A 167 13.63 8.49 -12.23
C LEU A 167 12.44 9.44 -12.45
N PRO A 168 11.18 8.98 -12.28
CA PRO A 168 10.00 9.85 -12.31
C PRO A 168 10.12 11.00 -11.30
N ALA A 169 9.68 12.21 -11.64
CA ALA A 169 9.89 13.41 -10.82
C ALA A 169 9.39 13.27 -9.37
N ILE A 170 8.24 12.63 -9.17
CA ILE A 170 7.65 12.34 -7.85
C ILE A 170 8.57 11.53 -6.92
N THR A 171 9.52 10.75 -7.46
CA THR A 171 10.50 10.02 -6.63
C THR A 171 11.41 10.96 -5.85
N GLN A 172 11.71 12.15 -6.37
CA GLN A 172 12.49 13.15 -5.65
C GLN A 172 11.70 13.69 -4.45
N LEU A 173 10.39 13.88 -4.61
CA LEU A 173 9.50 14.26 -3.50
C LEU A 173 9.41 13.15 -2.45
N ALA A 174 9.33 11.89 -2.88
CA ALA A 174 9.33 10.74 -1.98
C ALA A 174 10.63 10.68 -1.15
N THR A 175 11.79 10.76 -1.81
CA THR A 175 13.09 10.80 -1.14
C THR A 175 13.21 11.99 -0.18
N GLY A 176 12.76 13.18 -0.60
CA GLY A 176 12.76 14.38 0.25
C GLY A 176 11.87 14.26 1.49
N ALA A 177 10.80 13.46 1.42
CA ALA A 177 9.94 13.13 2.55
C ALA A 177 10.45 11.92 3.39
N GLY A 178 11.62 11.38 3.07
CA GLY A 178 12.21 10.24 3.77
C GLY A 178 11.60 8.88 3.42
N ILE A 179 10.83 8.81 2.34
CA ILE A 179 10.19 7.58 1.84
C ILE A 179 11.22 6.79 1.03
N PRO A 180 11.48 5.51 1.35
CA PRO A 180 12.38 4.67 0.57
C PRO A 180 11.90 4.52 -0.88
N VAL A 181 12.83 4.68 -1.83
CA VAL A 181 12.57 4.53 -3.27
C VAL A 181 13.35 3.32 -3.80
N ARG A 182 12.64 2.29 -4.28
CA ARG A 182 13.23 1.13 -4.98
C ARG A 182 13.14 1.35 -6.48
N ARG A 183 14.29 1.52 -7.14
CA ARG A 183 14.37 1.62 -8.60
C ARG A 183 14.29 0.22 -9.22
N LEU A 184 13.39 0.04 -10.17
CA LEU A 184 13.11 -1.24 -10.82
C LEU A 184 13.33 -1.11 -12.32
N ARG A 185 14.08 -2.03 -12.90
CA ARG A 185 14.36 -2.12 -14.33
C ARG A 185 14.61 -3.57 -14.70
N ARG A 186 14.27 -3.96 -15.93
CA ARG A 186 14.74 -5.24 -16.45
C ARG A 186 16.26 -5.13 -16.63
N GLU A 187 17.00 -6.00 -15.97
CA GLU A 187 18.39 -6.21 -16.35
C GLU A 187 18.37 -6.83 -17.75
N GLY A 188 18.97 -6.15 -18.72
CA GLY A 188 19.18 -6.74 -20.04
C GLY A 188 19.99 -8.03 -19.90
N PRO A 189 20.05 -8.88 -20.94
CA PRO A 189 21.02 -9.97 -20.93
C PRO A 189 22.38 -9.38 -20.62
N VAL A 190 23.02 -9.89 -19.56
CA VAL A 190 24.40 -9.54 -19.21
C VAL A 190 25.21 -9.84 -20.45
N ALA A 191 25.55 -8.80 -21.23
CA ALA A 191 26.52 -8.95 -22.30
C ALA A 191 27.76 -9.50 -21.61
N GLU A 192 28.20 -10.70 -22.02
CA GLU A 192 29.37 -11.36 -21.47
C GLU A 192 30.50 -10.34 -21.33
N LEU A 193 30.87 -10.08 -20.08
CA LEU A 193 31.90 -9.12 -19.73
C LEU A 193 33.22 -9.58 -20.34
N SER A 194 33.74 -8.81 -21.31
CA SER A 194 35.18 -8.69 -21.46
C SER A 194 35.76 -8.14 -20.15
N PRO A 195 36.81 -8.74 -19.58
CA PRO A 195 37.23 -8.45 -18.22
C PRO A 195 38.08 -7.18 -18.20
N VAL A 196 37.59 -6.05 -17.69
CA VAL A 196 38.45 -4.93 -17.29
C VAL A 196 37.94 -4.25 -16.01
N ARG A 197 38.67 -4.57 -14.92
CA ARG A 197 39.02 -3.80 -13.72
C ARG A 197 37.94 -3.02 -12.97
N THR A 198 37.67 -3.57 -11.79
CA THR A 198 37.21 -2.96 -10.53
C THR A 198 37.60 -1.49 -10.32
N THR A 199 36.59 -0.65 -10.11
CA THR A 199 36.57 0.35 -9.04
C THR A 199 35.19 0.37 -8.42
N GLU A 200 35.12 -0.07 -7.16
CA GLU A 200 33.98 -0.02 -6.26
C GLU A 200 33.48 1.42 -6.07
N THR A 201 32.17 1.60 -6.23
CA THR A 201 31.37 2.49 -5.37
C THR A 201 30.00 1.84 -5.21
N ALA A 202 29.75 1.28 -4.03
CA ALA A 202 28.49 0.69 -3.63
C ALA A 202 27.40 1.78 -3.49
N GLY A 203 26.28 1.60 -4.17
CA GLY A 203 25.04 2.35 -3.96
C GLY A 203 23.99 1.43 -3.34
N GLU A 204 23.45 1.85 -2.20
CA GLU A 204 22.58 1.11 -1.29
C GLU A 204 21.32 0.52 -1.97
N ALA A 205 21.09 -0.78 -1.72
CA ALA A 205 19.85 -1.47 -2.01
C ALA A 205 18.91 -1.34 -0.81
N GLY A 206 17.96 -0.41 -0.85
CA GLY A 206 16.89 -0.31 0.15
C GLY A 206 15.94 -1.50 0.01
N THR A 207 15.87 -2.35 1.03
CA THR A 207 14.99 -3.53 1.07
C THR A 207 13.79 -3.25 1.99
N VAL A 208 12.68 -4.01 1.90
CA VAL A 208 11.55 -3.89 2.85
C VAL A 208 11.99 -4.09 4.32
N ALA A 209 13.10 -4.80 4.54
CA ALA A 209 13.77 -4.89 5.84
C ALA A 209 14.19 -3.51 6.43
N ASP A 210 14.55 -2.54 5.60
CA ASP A 210 14.90 -1.18 6.04
C ASP A 210 13.67 -0.38 6.49
N VAL A 211 12.49 -0.72 5.96
CA VAL A 211 11.20 -0.16 6.39
C VAL A 211 10.85 -0.62 7.81
N ARG A 212 11.18 -1.88 8.15
CA ARG A 212 10.98 -2.47 9.50
C ARG A 212 11.69 -1.66 10.60
N GLN A 213 12.89 -1.15 10.35
CA GLN A 213 13.64 -0.36 11.34
C GLN A 213 13.07 1.05 11.57
N ARG A 214 12.25 1.58 10.66
CA ARG A 214 11.70 2.94 10.74
C ARG A 214 10.25 3.01 11.22
N ILE A 215 9.49 1.91 11.15
CA ILE A 215 8.05 1.87 11.48
C ILE A 215 7.79 1.26 12.88
N ALA A 216 8.81 0.77 13.59
CA ALA A 216 8.63 0.33 14.97
C ALA A 216 8.13 1.50 15.85
N PRO A 217 7.00 1.35 16.57
CA PRO A 217 6.57 2.37 17.52
C PRO A 217 7.61 2.49 18.64
N ARG A 218 8.02 3.72 18.94
CA ARG A 218 8.63 4.04 20.23
C ARG A 218 7.60 3.90 21.34
#